data_AF-A0A1L1PV65-F1
#
_entry.id   AF-A0A1L1PV65-F1
#
_cell.length_a   1.000
_cell.length_b   1.000
_cell.length_c   1.000
_cell.angle_alpha   90.00
_cell.angle_beta   90.00
_cell.angle_gamma   90.00
#
_symmetry.space_group_name_H-M   'P 1'
#
loop_
_entity.id
_entity.type
_entity.pdbx_description
1 polymer ?
#
loop_
_entity_poly.entity_id
_entity_poly.type
_entity_poly.pdbx_seq_one_letter_code
_entity_poly.pdbx_strand_id
1 'polypeptide(L)'
;MFFMNLYEVIRWGNDADDPFTGGPDGADTCFLVRAGSVEQAAELVDADLRKLKPQRAAAFVEAVYLLGTEQSTEGTPRLLRGPYVQHAHRHGWRHWYRDEEGGAWVERPDTRAGDGQSETA
;
A
#
# COMPACT_ATOMS: atom_id res chain seq x y z
N MET A 1 -21.69 -1.39 14.26
CA MET A 1 -20.85 -2.44 13.67
C MET A 1 -19.70 -1.72 12.99
N PHE A 2 -18.47 -1.86 13.50
CA PHE A 2 -17.31 -1.26 12.87
C PHE A 2 -16.86 -2.21 11.76
N PHE A 3 -17.01 -1.81 10.50
CA PHE A 3 -16.53 -2.58 9.37
C PHE A 3 -15.02 -2.40 9.26
N MET A 4 -14.29 -3.51 9.23
CA MET A 4 -12.86 -3.52 8.94
C MET A 4 -12.64 -3.88 7.47
N ASN A 5 -11.58 -3.33 6.91
CA ASN A 5 -11.17 -3.57 5.55
C ASN A 5 -9.80 -4.25 5.55
N LEU A 6 -9.56 -4.99 4.46
CA LEU A 6 -8.27 -5.56 4.14
C LEU A 6 -7.55 -4.63 3.17
N TYR A 7 -6.32 -4.27 3.53
CA TYR A 7 -5.48 -3.39 2.76
C TYR A 7 -4.16 -4.08 2.43
N GLU A 8 -3.69 -3.90 1.20
CA GLU A 8 -2.27 -4.03 0.90
C GLU A 8 -1.64 -2.65 1.07
N VAL A 9 -0.69 -2.56 2.00
CA VAL A 9 -0.03 -1.32 2.39
C VAL A 9 1.41 -1.42 1.93
N ILE A 10 1.86 -0.44 1.16
CA ILE A 10 3.05 -0.57 0.34
C ILE A 10 3.98 0.61 0.55
N ARG A 11 5.26 0.28 0.75
CA ARG A 11 6.36 1.19 0.58
C ARG A 11 7.09 0.89 -0.73
N TRP A 12 7.43 1.92 -1.49
CA TRP A 12 8.20 1.77 -2.73
C TRP A 12 9.63 1.32 -2.48
N GLY A 13 10.03 0.32 -3.27
CA GLY A 13 11.34 -0.30 -3.14
C GLY A 13 11.55 -1.05 -1.83
N ASN A 14 12.81 -1.42 -1.59
CA ASN A 14 13.19 -2.21 -0.43
C ASN A 14 14.65 -1.94 0.01
N ASP A 15 15.04 -2.51 1.15
CA ASP A 15 16.37 -2.32 1.76
C ASP A 15 17.36 -3.46 1.47
N ALA A 16 17.09 -4.33 0.49
CA ALA A 16 18.07 -5.34 0.11
C ALA A 16 19.37 -4.69 -0.38
N ASP A 17 20.50 -5.32 -0.08
CA ASP A 17 21.80 -4.79 -0.49
C ASP A 17 22.12 -5.03 -1.98
N ASP A 18 21.28 -5.83 -2.65
CA ASP A 18 21.46 -6.22 -4.04
C ASP A 18 21.35 -5.00 -4.99
N PRO A 19 22.29 -4.82 -5.94
CA PRO A 19 22.30 -3.67 -6.84
C PRO A 19 21.22 -3.73 -7.95
N PHE A 20 20.56 -4.87 -8.16
CA PHE A 20 19.53 -5.05 -9.17
C PHE A 20 18.12 -5.11 -8.59
N THR A 21 17.98 -5.68 -7.38
CA THR A 21 16.68 -5.89 -6.75
C THR A 21 16.44 -5.02 -5.53
N GLY A 22 17.47 -4.35 -5.01
CA GLY A 22 17.41 -3.52 -3.81
C GLY A 22 17.38 -2.02 -4.09
N GLY A 23 16.90 -1.25 -3.12
CA GLY A 23 16.76 0.20 -3.22
C GLY A 23 15.39 0.66 -3.74
N PRO A 24 15.26 1.95 -4.08
CA PRO A 24 13.98 2.57 -4.42
C PRO A 24 13.36 2.06 -5.72
N ASP A 25 14.19 1.59 -6.66
CA ASP A 25 13.75 1.04 -7.95
C ASP A 25 13.56 -0.50 -7.92
N GLY A 26 13.80 -1.13 -6.76
CA GLY A 26 13.62 -2.55 -6.55
C GLY A 26 12.15 -2.95 -6.40
N ALA A 27 11.91 -4.23 -6.08
CA ALA A 27 10.57 -4.67 -5.71
C ALA A 27 10.09 -3.96 -4.42
N ASP A 28 8.78 -3.82 -4.27
CA ASP A 28 8.19 -3.02 -3.20
C ASP A 28 8.13 -3.79 -1.88
N THR A 29 8.10 -3.06 -0.77
CA THR A 29 7.90 -3.62 0.56
C THR A 29 6.42 -3.55 0.91
N CYS A 30 5.76 -4.71 0.92
CA CYS A 30 4.32 -4.84 1.10
C CYS A 30 3.95 -5.44 2.46
N PHE A 31 2.76 -5.07 2.93
CA PHE A 31 2.14 -5.53 4.16
C PHE A 31 0.65 -5.80 3.91
N LEU A 32 0.14 -6.88 4.50
CA LEU A 32 -1.30 -7.14 4.56
C LEU A 32 -1.82 -6.65 5.90
N VAL A 33 -2.78 -5.73 5.88
CA VAL A 33 -3.27 -5.06 7.07
C VAL A 33 -4.79 -5.14 7.14
N ARG A 34 -5.30 -5.35 8.35
CA ARG A 34 -6.71 -5.09 8.65
C ARG A 34 -6.84 -3.79 9.42
N ALA A 35 -7.71 -2.90 8.95
CA ALA A 35 -7.94 -1.61 9.61
C ALA A 35 -9.32 -1.05 9.25
N GLY A 36 -9.79 -0.05 10.00
CA GLY A 36 -11.02 0.68 9.70
C GLY A 36 -10.85 1.78 8.64
N SER A 37 -9.62 2.24 8.39
CA SER A 37 -9.34 3.29 7.40
C SER A 37 -7.93 3.15 6.80
N VAL A 38 -7.68 3.94 5.75
CA VAL A 38 -6.38 4.04 5.07
C VAL A 38 -5.31 4.59 6.02
N GLU A 39 -5.65 5.64 6.76
CA GLU A 39 -4.77 6.30 7.73
C GLU A 39 -4.33 5.31 8.80
N GLN A 40 -5.28 4.55 9.36
CA GLN A 40 -4.99 3.56 10.39
C GLN A 40 -4.15 2.41 9.85
N ALA A 41 -4.39 1.97 8.62
CA ALA A 41 -3.57 0.93 7.98
C ALA A 41 -2.12 1.40 7.79
N ALA A 42 -1.95 2.63 7.30
CA ALA A 42 -0.63 3.24 7.09
C ALA A 42 0.11 3.48 8.40
N GLU A 43 -0.56 3.99 9.44
CA GLU A 43 0.07 4.26 10.74
C GLU A 43 0.66 2.99 11.38
N LEU A 44 -0.04 1.86 11.26
CA LEU A 44 0.46 0.56 11.73
C LEU A 44 1.77 0.16 11.05
N VAL A 45 1.87 0.40 9.74
CA VAL A 45 3.04 0.02 8.94
C VAL A 45 4.16 1.04 9.09
N ASP A 46 3.88 2.35 9.11
CA ASP A 46 4.88 3.39 9.40
C ASP A 46 5.54 3.16 10.77
N ALA A 47 4.77 2.74 11.77
CA ALA A 47 5.30 2.38 13.08
C ALA A 47 6.25 1.17 13.03
N ASP A 48 6.03 0.23 12.10
CA ASP A 48 6.91 -0.93 11.91
C ASP A 48 8.15 -0.57 11.09
N LEU A 49 7.99 0.18 9.99
CA LEU A 49 9.08 0.69 9.17
C LEU A 49 10.07 1.54 9.97
N ARG A 50 9.58 2.43 10.86
CA ARG A 50 10.46 3.22 11.74
C ARG A 50 11.33 2.36 12.67
N LYS A 51 10.86 1.17 13.08
CA LYS A 51 11.66 0.24 13.89
C LYS A 51 12.74 -0.46 13.06
N LEU A 52 12.45 -0.73 11.79
CA LEU A 52 13.38 -1.35 10.85
C LEU A 52 14.52 -0.42 10.44
N LYS A 53 14.34 0.90 10.58
CA LYS A 53 15.34 1.94 10.24
C LYS A 53 15.89 1.77 8.81
N PRO A 54 15.02 1.83 7.79
CA PRO A 54 15.44 1.63 6.41
C PRO A 54 16.50 2.65 6.01
N GLN A 55 17.39 2.23 5.11
CA GLN A 55 18.56 3.00 4.68
C GLN A 55 18.53 3.32 3.19
N ARG A 56 17.79 2.53 2.40
CA ARG A 56 17.79 2.64 0.93
C ARG A 56 16.43 3.04 0.37
N ALA A 57 15.35 2.80 1.11
CA ALA A 57 14.00 3.23 0.75
C ALA A 57 13.41 4.13 1.86
N ALA A 58 12.26 4.73 1.58
CA ALA A 58 11.58 5.60 2.53
C ALA A 58 11.30 4.91 3.88
N ALA A 59 11.14 5.68 4.95
CA ALA A 59 10.73 5.17 6.26
C ALA A 59 9.21 5.21 6.48
N PHE A 60 8.45 5.42 5.41
CA PHE A 60 7.00 5.57 5.43
C PHE A 60 6.38 4.88 4.21
N VAL A 61 5.09 4.57 4.31
CA VAL A 61 4.27 3.98 3.23
C VAL A 61 3.89 5.02 2.19
N GLU A 62 4.04 4.75 0.90
CA GLU A 62 3.58 5.64 -0.18
C GLU A 62 2.23 5.24 -0.79
N ALA A 63 1.80 3.98 -0.66
CA ALA A 63 0.54 3.52 -1.24
C ALA A 63 -0.28 2.56 -0.36
N VAL A 64 -1.59 2.62 -0.54
CA VAL A 64 -2.55 1.71 0.10
C VAL A 64 -3.58 1.25 -0.92
N TYR A 65 -3.78 -0.06 -1.06
CA TYR A 65 -4.78 -0.67 -1.93
C TYR A 65 -5.87 -1.36 -1.10
N LEU A 66 -7.14 -1.11 -1.40
CA LEU A 66 -8.27 -1.77 -0.74
C LEU A 66 -8.55 -3.11 -1.41
N LEU A 67 -8.24 -4.21 -0.71
CA LEU A 67 -8.43 -5.57 -1.18
C LEU A 67 -9.88 -6.06 -0.99
N GLY A 68 -10.56 -5.52 0.02
CA GLY A 68 -11.95 -5.85 0.30
C GLY A 68 -12.35 -5.57 1.74
N THR A 69 -13.54 -6.05 2.11
CA THR A 69 -14.09 -5.92 3.46
C THR A 69 -13.88 -7.21 4.24
N GLU A 70 -13.43 -7.09 5.48
CA GLU A 70 -13.26 -8.20 6.40
C GLU A 70 -14.59 -8.61 7.03
N GLN A 71 -14.83 -9.92 7.16
CA GLN A 71 -16.07 -10.48 7.73
C GLN A 71 -15.92 -10.94 9.20
N SER A 72 -14.76 -10.68 9.82
CA SER A 72 -14.51 -11.04 11.22
C SER A 72 -15.33 -10.17 12.18
N THR A 73 -15.71 -10.74 13.33
CA THR A 73 -16.32 -9.98 14.44
C THR A 73 -15.29 -9.28 15.31
N GLU A 74 -14.01 -9.59 15.14
CA GLU A 74 -12.93 -8.92 15.85
C GLU A 74 -12.80 -7.48 15.33
N GLY A 75 -12.59 -6.50 16.20
CA GLY A 75 -12.54 -5.08 15.82
C GLY A 75 -11.16 -4.45 15.87
N THR A 76 -10.11 -5.24 16.13
CA THR A 76 -8.77 -4.72 16.43
C THR A 76 -7.91 -4.62 15.16
N PRO A 77 -7.47 -3.41 14.76
CA PRO A 77 -6.52 -3.19 13.67
C PRO A 77 -5.19 -3.87 13.95
N ARG A 78 -4.61 -4.52 12.93
CA ARG A 78 -3.29 -5.16 13.04
C ARG A 78 -2.68 -5.48 11.68
N LEU A 79 -1.37 -5.68 11.68
CA LEU A 79 -0.65 -6.37 10.61
C LEU A 79 -1.06 -7.84 10.61
N LEU A 80 -1.48 -8.34 9.45
CA LEU A 80 -1.78 -9.75 9.21
C LEU A 80 -0.58 -10.49 8.61
N ARG A 81 0.21 -9.79 7.80
CA ARG A 81 1.45 -10.30 7.18
C ARG A 81 2.35 -9.13 6.81
N GLY A 82 3.66 -9.34 6.84
CA GLY A 82 4.67 -8.39 6.37
C GLY A 82 5.82 -8.23 7.36
N PRO A 83 6.91 -7.55 6.95
CA PRO A 83 7.18 -7.11 5.58
C PRO A 83 7.42 -8.29 4.62
N TYR A 84 6.97 -8.17 3.37
CA TYR A 84 7.38 -9.05 2.28
C TYR A 84 7.75 -8.21 1.06
N VAL A 85 8.74 -8.66 0.27
CA VAL A 85 9.22 -7.95 -0.91
C VAL A 85 8.57 -8.54 -2.16
N GLN A 86 7.82 -7.73 -2.89
CA GLN A 86 7.12 -8.12 -4.12
C GLN A 86 6.75 -6.88 -4.94
N HIS A 87 6.63 -7.00 -6.26
CA HIS A 87 6.05 -5.94 -7.08
C HIS A 87 4.58 -5.71 -6.71
N ALA A 88 4.23 -4.47 -6.37
CA ALA A 88 2.86 -4.10 -6.07
C ALA A 88 2.00 -4.14 -7.33
N HIS A 89 1.08 -5.10 -7.40
CA HIS A 89 0.18 -5.24 -8.55
C HIS A 89 -1.18 -4.62 -8.26
N ARG A 90 -1.53 -3.60 -9.04
CA ARG A 90 -2.84 -2.95 -8.96
C ARG A 90 -3.89 -3.69 -9.81
N HIS A 91 -4.72 -4.51 -9.17
CA HIS A 91 -5.79 -5.27 -9.83
C HIS A 91 -7.12 -4.51 -10.00
N GLY A 92 -7.06 -3.21 -10.31
CA GLY A 92 -8.27 -2.37 -10.41
C GLY A 92 -8.92 -2.03 -9.06
N TRP A 93 -8.20 -2.31 -7.96
CA TRP A 93 -8.63 -1.94 -6.62
C TRP A 93 -8.65 -0.43 -6.42
N ARG A 94 -9.51 0.04 -5.51
CA ARG A 94 -9.43 1.40 -4.99
C ARG A 94 -8.10 1.60 -4.29
N HIS A 95 -7.48 2.74 -4.50
CA HIS A 95 -6.11 2.95 -4.10
C HIS A 95 -5.83 4.42 -3.79
N TRP A 96 -4.94 4.63 -2.82
CA TRP A 96 -4.53 5.93 -2.33
C TRP A 96 -3.03 6.04 -2.35
N TYR A 97 -2.54 7.26 -2.56
CA TYR A 97 -1.13 7.60 -2.45
C TYR A 97 -0.93 8.82 -1.57
N ARG A 98 0.27 8.96 -1.02
CA ARG A 98 0.79 10.19 -0.44
C ARG A 98 2.24 10.36 -0.86
N ASP A 99 2.69 11.60 -0.97
CA ASP A 99 4.03 11.92 -1.48
C ASP A 99 5.05 12.17 -0.35
N GLU A 100 4.60 12.27 0.90
CA GLU A 100 5.44 12.56 2.08
C GLU A 100 4.95 11.85 3.35
N GLU A 101 5.83 11.67 4.34
CA GLU A 101 5.48 11.11 5.64
C GLU A 101 4.45 11.99 6.34
N GLY A 102 3.32 11.41 6.76
CA GLY A 102 2.22 12.16 7.38
C GLY A 102 1.41 13.03 6.40
N GLY A 103 1.73 13.00 5.10
CA GLY A 103 0.96 13.67 4.06
C GLY A 103 -0.45 13.11 3.90
N ALA A 104 -1.31 13.89 3.24
CA ALA A 104 -2.70 13.51 2.99
C ALA A 104 -2.80 12.36 1.97
N TRP A 105 -3.71 11.42 2.23
CA TRP A 105 -4.03 10.34 1.29
C TRP A 105 -4.95 10.82 0.18
N VAL A 106 -4.50 10.67 -1.06
CA VAL A 106 -5.27 11.03 -2.26
C VAL A 106 -5.72 9.76 -2.97
N GLU A 107 -7.03 9.53 -3.04
CA GLU A 107 -7.60 8.45 -3.86
C GLU A 107 -7.34 8.76 -5.34
N ARG A 108 -6.84 7.78 -6.09
CA ARG A 108 -6.68 7.92 -7.54
C ARG A 108 -7.73 7.07 -8.26
N PRO A 109 -8.42 7.62 -9.27
CA PRO A 109 -9.35 6.84 -10.08
C PRO A 109 -8.59 5.78 -10.89
N ASP A 110 -9.18 4.60 -11.10
CA ASP A 110 -8.65 3.64 -12.06
C ASP A 110 -8.90 4.19 -13.47
N THR A 111 -7.84 4.57 -14.19
CA THR A 111 -7.92 5.21 -15.52
C THR A 111 -8.36 4.26 -16.65
N ARG A 112 -8.97 3.10 -16.34
CA ARG A 112 -9.50 2.15 -17.34
C ARG A 112 -10.88 2.52 -17.91
N ALA A 113 -11.28 3.78 -17.85
CA ALA A 113 -12.51 4.28 -18.47
C ALA A 113 -12.19 5.47 -19.39
N GLY A 114 -11.43 5.23 -20.47
CA GLY A 114 -10.95 6.29 -21.35
C GLY A 114 -10.66 5.94 -22.81
N ASP A 115 -10.64 4.66 -23.22
CA ASP A 115 -10.44 4.32 -24.63
C ASP A 115 -11.80 4.08 -25.32
N GLY A 116 -12.52 5.19 -25.50
CA GLY A 116 -13.62 5.27 -26.46
C GLY A 116 -13.06 5.13 -27.88
N GLN A 117 -13.53 4.11 -28.58
CA GLN A 117 -13.21 3.80 -29.97
C GLN A 117 -13.33 5.05 -30.86
N SER A 118 -12.23 5.40 -31.54
CA SER A 118 -12.30 6.24 -32.73
C SER A 118 -12.68 5.35 -33.91
N GLU A 119 -13.98 5.20 -34.18
CA GLU A 119 -14.44 4.76 -35.50
C GLU A 119 -14.22 5.92 -36.47
N THR A 120 -13.18 5.79 -37.30
CA THR A 120 -13.05 6.56 -38.53
C THR A 120 -14.13 6.12 -39.50
N ALA A 121 -15.00 7.06 -39.89
CA ALA A 121 -15.74 7.05 -41.14
C ALA A 121 -15.01 7.91 -42.17
#